data_AF-A0A2H0EUM1-F1
#
_entry.id   AF-A0A2H0EUM1-F1
#
_cell.length_a   1.000
_cell.length_b   1.000
_cell.length_c   1.000
_cell.angle_alpha   90.00
_cell.angle_beta   90.00
_cell.angle_gamma   90.00
#
_symmetry.space_group_name_H-M   'P 1'
#
loop_
_entity.id
_entity.type
_entity.pdbx_description
1 polymer ?
#
loop_
_entity_poly.entity_id
_entity_poly.type
_entity_poly.pdbx_seq_one_letter_code
_entity_poly.pdbx_strand_id
1 'polypeptide(L)'
;AAYAALNAAVAAQADADGGMLSGVLARVEARITGLPVTAIAGDDPQAVLSRARAAVEDGDFAAALAEIAALPAPAQEAMADWTAGARLRGEADAALAAWRAEVDAL
;
A
#
# COMPACT_ATOMS: atom_id res chain seq x y z
N ALA A 1 -8.26 2.19 5.16
CA ALA A 1 -7.04 1.44 4.80
C ALA A 1 -5.98 2.35 4.16
N ALA A 2 -6.07 2.73 2.88
CA ALA A 2 -4.99 3.44 2.17
C ALA A 2 -4.46 4.72 2.85
N TYR A 3 -5.33 5.66 3.27
CA TYR A 3 -4.90 6.86 3.99
C TYR A 3 -4.29 6.56 5.37
N ALA A 4 -4.79 5.52 6.07
CA ALA A 4 -4.22 5.09 7.34
C ALA A 4 -2.83 4.47 7.15
N ALA A 5 -2.65 3.68 6.09
CA ALA A 5 -1.38 3.10 5.70
C ALA A 5 -0.35 4.17 5.31
N LEU A 6 -0.75 5.19 4.54
CA LEU A 6 0.11 6.33 4.21
C LEU A 6 0.57 7.06 5.48
N ASN A 7 -0.35 7.38 6.39
CA ASN A 7 -0.02 8.06 7.64
C ASN A 7 0.91 7.21 8.54
N ALA A 8 0.68 5.90 8.61
CA ALA A 8 1.51 4.97 9.37
C ALA A 8 2.92 4.84 8.76
N ALA A 9 3.03 4.80 7.43
CA ALA A 9 4.31 4.76 6.73
C ALA A 9 5.12 6.05 6.97
N VAL A 10 4.49 7.22 6.83
CA VAL A 10 5.13 8.52 7.08
C VAL A 10 5.57 8.65 8.54
N ALA A 11 4.77 8.16 9.50
CA ALA A 11 5.16 8.13 10.91
C ALA A 11 6.37 7.23 11.17
N ALA A 12 6.40 6.04 10.58
CA ALA A 12 7.53 5.11 10.71
C ALA A 12 8.84 5.69 10.14
N GLN A 13 8.75 6.42 9.02
CA GLN A 13 9.90 7.08 8.40
C GLN A 13 10.44 8.22 9.27
N ALA A 14 9.55 9.03 9.86
CA ALA A 14 9.94 10.11 10.78
C ALA A 14 10.62 9.60 12.06
N ASP A 15 10.25 8.42 12.56
CA ASP A 15 10.90 7.79 13.70
C ASP A 15 12.29 7.20 13.35
N ALA A 16 12.46 6.71 12.11
CA ALA A 16 13.73 6.17 11.60
C ALA A 16 14.79 7.26 11.34
N ASP A 17 14.38 8.46 10.93
CA ASP A 17 15.28 9.59 10.64
C ASP A 17 15.77 10.34 11.91
N GLY A 18 15.36 9.89 13.10
CA GLY A 18 15.89 10.36 14.37
C GLY A 18 15.23 11.63 14.90
N GLY A 19 14.13 11.45 15.63
CA GLY A 19 13.65 12.41 16.62
C GLY A 19 12.15 12.67 16.59
N MET A 20 11.47 12.37 17.70
CA MET A 20 10.05 12.70 17.97
C MET A 20 9.70 14.17 17.66
N LEU A 21 10.68 15.07 17.74
CA LEU A 21 10.53 16.50 17.42
C LEU A 21 10.51 16.77 15.90
N SER A 22 11.29 16.04 15.11
CA SER A 22 11.37 16.14 13.65
C SER A 22 10.04 15.75 12.99
N GLY A 23 9.43 14.65 13.46
CA GLY A 23 8.12 14.18 12.97
C GLY A 23 6.95 15.10 13.34
N VAL A 24 7.05 15.85 14.45
CA VAL A 24 6.07 16.89 14.81
C VAL A 24 6.25 18.13 13.95
N LEU A 25 7.49 18.56 13.71
CA LEU A 25 7.78 19.71 12.85
C LEU A 25 7.35 19.46 11.40
N ALA A 26 7.62 18.28 10.84
CA ALA A 26 7.16 17.90 9.50
C ALA A 26 5.62 17.94 9.36
N ARG A 27 4.89 17.52 10.42
CA ARG A 27 3.41 17.57 10.45
C ARG A 27 2.87 18.99 10.55
N VAL A 28 3.56 19.89 11.26
CA VAL A 28 3.19 21.29 11.38
C VAL A 28 3.48 22.04 10.08
N GLU A 29 4.64 21.79 9.47
CA GLU A 29 5.04 22.40 8.20
C GLU A 29 4.12 21.99 7.04
N ALA A 30 3.74 20.71 6.96
CA ALA A 30 2.78 20.21 5.97
C ALA A 30 1.39 20.86 6.09
N ARG A 31 1.03 21.37 7.28
CA ARG A 31 -0.27 22.02 7.53
C ARG A 31 -0.25 23.52 7.28
N ILE A 32 0.92 24.15 7.27
CA ILE A 32 1.10 25.59 7.12
C ILE A 32 1.39 25.97 5.66
N THR A 33 2.11 25.13 4.92
CA THR A 33 2.59 25.50 3.56
C THR A 33 1.68 25.00 2.43
N GLY A 34 0.81 24.01 2.68
CA GLY A 34 -0.04 23.40 1.64
C GLY A 34 0.75 22.69 0.53
N LEU A 35 2.07 22.63 0.64
CA LEU A 35 2.99 21.94 -0.26
C LEU A 35 3.61 20.78 0.53
N PRO A 36 3.33 19.51 0.17
CA PRO A 36 3.97 18.38 0.82
C PRO A 36 5.49 18.50 0.70
N VAL A 37 6.20 18.34 1.83
CA VAL A 37 7.66 18.28 1.88
C VAL A 37 8.10 17.15 0.95
N THR A 38 8.85 17.54 -0.07
CA THR A 38 9.22 16.72 -1.23
C THR A 38 9.97 15.47 -0.82
N ALA A 39 9.26 14.33 -0.72
CA ALA A 39 9.84 13.01 -0.83
C ALA A 39 10.38 12.85 -2.25
N ILE A 40 11.70 12.75 -2.39
CA ILE A 40 12.38 12.54 -3.65
C ILE A 40 11.97 11.16 -4.20
N ALA A 41 11.60 11.13 -5.48
CA ALA A 41 10.98 10.02 -6.19
C ALA A 41 11.75 8.69 -6.05
N GLY A 42 10.99 7.61 -5.80
CA GLY A 42 11.47 6.22 -5.90
C GLY A 42 10.61 5.23 -5.10
N ASP A 43 10.57 5.42 -3.77
CA ASP A 43 9.97 4.49 -2.80
C ASP A 43 9.05 5.20 -1.77
N ASP A 44 8.52 6.37 -2.14
CA ASP A 44 7.54 7.06 -1.29
C ASP A 44 6.32 6.14 -1.08
N PRO A 45 5.84 5.94 0.16
CA PRO A 45 4.67 5.11 0.44
C PRO A 45 3.45 5.44 -0.43
N GLN A 46 3.26 6.70 -0.83
CA GLN A 46 2.20 7.08 -1.76
C GLN A 46 2.41 6.52 -3.18
N ALA A 47 3.65 6.48 -3.67
CA ALA A 47 3.98 5.88 -4.97
C ALA A 47 3.71 4.38 -4.97
N VAL A 48 4.11 3.68 -3.90
CA VAL A 48 3.82 2.25 -3.70
C VAL A 48 2.31 2.00 -3.65
N LEU A 49 1.56 2.79 -2.88
CA LEU A 49 0.10 2.68 -2.81
C LEU A 49 -0.58 3.01 -4.15
N SER A 50 -0.02 3.92 -4.94
CA SER A 50 -0.51 4.23 -6.28
C SER A 50 -0.33 3.05 -7.24
N ARG A 51 0.82 2.38 -7.21
CA ARG A 51 1.05 1.16 -8.02
C ARG A 51 0.16 0.02 -7.55
N ALA A 52 0.01 -0.16 -6.24
CA ALA A 52 -0.90 -1.13 -5.67
C ALA A 52 -2.36 -0.88 -6.13
N ARG A 53 -2.80 0.38 -6.22
CA ARG A 53 -4.12 0.73 -6.76
C ARG A 53 -4.26 0.37 -8.24
N ALA A 54 -3.27 0.72 -9.07
CA ALA A 54 -3.31 0.39 -10.49
C ALA A 54 -3.44 -1.13 -10.70
N ALA A 55 -2.67 -1.93 -9.96
CA ALA A 55 -2.75 -3.38 -10.00
C ALA A 55 -4.15 -3.90 -9.61
N VAL A 56 -4.82 -3.30 -8.61
CA VAL A 56 -6.20 -3.66 -8.25
C VAL A 56 -7.19 -3.31 -9.36
N GLU A 57 -7.02 -2.17 -10.03
CA GLU A 57 -7.87 -1.75 -11.15
C GLU A 57 -7.72 -2.70 -12.35
N ASP A 58 -6.52 -3.24 -12.57
CA ASP A 58 -6.23 -4.26 -13.59
C ASP A 58 -6.67 -5.68 -13.16
N GLY A 59 -7.17 -5.85 -11.93
CA GLY A 59 -7.56 -7.15 -11.37
C GLY A 59 -6.39 -8.02 -10.92
N ASP A 60 -5.15 -7.50 -10.96
CA ASP A 60 -3.94 -8.17 -10.50
C ASP A 60 -3.75 -7.96 -8.99
N PHE A 61 -4.51 -8.72 -8.21
CA PHE A 61 -4.41 -8.70 -6.75
C PHE A 61 -3.06 -9.22 -6.24
N ALA A 62 -2.36 -10.05 -7.02
CA ALA A 62 -1.04 -10.57 -6.64
C ALA A 62 0.01 -9.45 -6.68
N ALA A 63 0.05 -8.66 -7.77
CA ALA A 63 0.91 -7.50 -7.87
C ALA A 63 0.58 -6.44 -6.80
N ALA A 64 -0.70 -6.19 -6.53
CA ALA A 64 -1.12 -5.25 -5.48
C ALA A 64 -0.62 -5.66 -4.08
N LEU A 65 -0.70 -6.96 -3.75
CA LEU A 65 -0.20 -7.50 -2.48
C LEU A 65 1.33 -7.41 -2.37
N ALA A 66 2.05 -7.60 -3.48
CA ALA A 66 3.51 -7.47 -3.51
C ALA A 66 3.97 -6.03 -3.24
N GLU A 67 3.30 -5.03 -3.83
CA GLU A 67 3.57 -3.61 -3.56
C GLU A 67 3.33 -3.27 -2.09
N ILE A 68 2.23 -3.74 -1.50
CA ILE A 68 1.93 -3.47 -0.08
C ILE A 68 2.95 -4.12 0.85
N ALA A 69 3.50 -5.29 0.50
CA ALA A 69 4.56 -5.93 1.26
C ALA A 69 5.89 -5.15 1.24
N ALA A 70 6.07 -4.22 0.29
CA ALA A 70 7.23 -3.33 0.25
C ALA A 70 7.10 -2.12 1.19
N LEU A 71 5.90 -1.86 1.73
CA LEU A 71 5.68 -0.76 2.68
C LEU A 71 6.29 -1.06 4.06
N PRO A 72 6.57 -0.04 4.89
CA PRO A 72 6.98 -0.23 6.29
C PRO A 72 5.95 -1.04 7.10
N ALA A 73 6.42 -1.80 8.10
CA ALA A 73 5.57 -2.70 8.90
C ALA A 73 4.28 -2.04 9.47
N PRO A 74 4.31 -0.80 10.01
CA PRO A 74 3.09 -0.15 10.49
C PRO A 74 2.03 0.08 9.39
N ALA A 75 2.48 0.30 8.15
CA ALA A 75 1.58 0.46 7.01
C ALA A 75 1.00 -0.89 6.54
N GLN A 76 1.81 -1.96 6.60
CA GLN A 76 1.32 -3.32 6.34
C GLN A 76 0.24 -3.72 7.36
N GLU A 77 0.47 -3.45 8.66
CA GLU A 77 -0.51 -3.70 9.72
C GLU A 77 -1.81 -2.94 9.49
N ALA A 78 -1.73 -1.65 9.13
CA ALA A 78 -2.90 -0.84 8.81
C ALA A 78 -3.68 -1.34 7.57
N MET A 79 -3.06 -2.20 6.75
CA MET A 79 -3.68 -2.83 5.58
C MET A 79 -4.05 -4.29 5.79
N ALA A 80 -3.81 -4.88 6.97
CA ALA A 80 -3.99 -6.31 7.22
C ALA A 80 -5.37 -6.83 6.77
N ASP A 81 -6.45 -6.22 7.23
CA ASP A 81 -7.83 -6.61 6.87
C ASP A 81 -8.09 -6.52 5.36
N TRP A 82 -7.59 -5.46 4.73
CA TRP A 82 -7.72 -5.28 3.28
C TRP A 82 -6.91 -6.33 2.52
N THR A 83 -5.68 -6.62 2.94
CA THR A 83 -4.83 -7.64 2.30
C THR A 83 -5.41 -9.04 2.44
N ALA A 84 -6.09 -9.33 3.55
CA ALA A 84 -6.82 -10.59 3.73
C ALA A 84 -7.97 -10.71 2.70
N GLY A 85 -8.75 -9.66 2.49
CA GLY A 85 -9.80 -9.62 1.47
C GLY A 85 -9.24 -9.73 0.04
N ALA A 86 -8.14 -9.04 -0.25
CA ALA A 86 -7.48 -9.09 -1.56
C ALA A 86 -6.93 -10.50 -1.88
N ARG A 87 -6.38 -11.20 -0.90
CA ARG A 87 -5.96 -12.61 -1.05
C ARG A 87 -7.14 -13.51 -1.41
N LEU A 88 -8.24 -13.41 -0.66
CA LEU A 88 -9.45 -14.19 -0.93
C LEU A 88 -9.98 -13.94 -2.36
N ARG A 89 -9.94 -12.69 -2.81
CA ARG A 89 -10.37 -12.33 -4.16
C ARG A 89 -9.48 -12.97 -5.23
N GLY A 90 -8.16 -12.88 -5.07
CA GLY A 90 -7.19 -13.50 -5.98
C GLY A 90 -7.31 -15.03 -6.02
N GLU A 91 -7.52 -15.68 -4.87
CA GLU A 91 -7.77 -17.13 -4.80
C GLU A 91 -9.06 -17.53 -5.54
N ALA A 92 -10.14 -16.76 -5.37
CA ALA A 92 -11.40 -17.01 -6.08
C ALA A 92 -11.25 -16.84 -7.61
N ASP A 93 -10.50 -15.84 -8.07
CA ASP A 93 -10.23 -15.64 -9.50
C ASP A 93 -9.38 -16.77 -10.09
N ALA A 94 -8.38 -17.24 -9.35
CA ALA A 94 -7.58 -18.40 -9.75
C ALA A 94 -8.42 -19.69 -9.85
N ALA A 95 -9.29 -19.94 -8.86
CA ALA A 95 -10.20 -21.08 -8.87
C ALA A 95 -11.18 -21.04 -10.05
N LEU A 96 -11.72 -19.85 -10.36
CA LEU A 96 -12.61 -19.67 -11.51
C LEU A 96 -11.87 -19.92 -12.85
N ALA A 97 -10.63 -19.44 -12.97
CA ALA A 97 -9.81 -19.67 -14.16
C ALA A 97 -9.50 -21.16 -14.35
N ALA A 98 -9.16 -21.87 -13.27
CA ALA A 98 -8.93 -23.31 -13.30
C ALA A 98 -10.18 -24.08 -13.73
N TRP A 99 -11.34 -23.78 -13.15
CA TRP A 99 -12.61 -24.40 -13.54
C TRP A 99 -12.96 -24.16 -15.02
N ARG A 100 -12.74 -22.94 -15.53
CA ARG A 100 -12.96 -22.65 -16.97
C ARG A 100 -12.08 -23.50 -17.87
N ALA A 101 -10.79 -23.64 -17.51
CA ALA A 101 -9.86 -24.47 -18.27
C ALA A 101 -10.28 -25.95 -18.29
N GLU A 102 -10.84 -26.47 -17.19
CA GLU A 102 -11.40 -27.83 -17.13
C GLU A 102 -12.63 -27.99 -18.04
N VAL A 103 -13.52 -26.99 -18.06
CA VAL A 103 -14.73 -27.00 -18.92
C VAL A 103 -14.36 -26.91 -20.41
N ASP A 104 -13.39 -26.07 -20.77
CA ASP A 104 -12.94 -25.91 -22.16
C ASP A 104 -12.20 -27.15 -22.70
N ALA A 105 -11.76 -28.05 -21.81
CA ALA A 105 -11.06 -29.29 -22.17
C ALA A 105 -11.99 -30.49 -22.42
N LEU A 106 -13.31 -30.35 -22.22
CA LEU A 106 -14.35 -31.37 -22.45
C LEU A 106 -14.91 -31.31 -23.87
#